data_AF-A0A4Q3J545-F1
#
_entry.id   AF-A0A4Q3J545-F1
#
_cell.length_a   1.000
_cell.length_b   1.000
_cell.length_c   1.000
_cell.angle_alpha   90.00
_cell.angle_beta   90.00
_cell.angle_gamma   90.00
#
_symmetry.space_group_name_H-M   'P 1'
#
loop_
_entity.id
_entity.type
_entity.pdbx_description
1 polymer ?
#
loop_
_entity_poly.entity_id
_entity_poly.type
_entity_poly.pdbx_seq_one_letter_code
_entity_poly.pdbx_strand_id
1 'polypeptide(L)'
;ASPNILVAPFARGLGADVLIGTQLAFDNMDRVAGGFDGANCRGAEKVRRLKAMFGDDMILTAAYGDTAGDKEMLDMAQEQGYRVFKGAAGA
;
A
#
# COMPACT_ATOMS: atom_id res chain seq x y z
N ALA A 1 2.69 1.91 5.91
CA ALA A 1 2.63 2.77 4.70
C ALA A 1 3.92 3.55 4.61
N SER A 2 4.97 2.91 4.11
CA SER A 2 6.32 3.48 4.09
C SER A 2 6.56 4.28 2.80
N PRO A 3 7.44 5.30 2.83
CA PRO A 3 7.92 5.96 1.62
C PRO A 3 8.53 4.97 0.62
N ASN A 4 8.22 5.14 -0.67
CA ASN A 4 8.70 4.24 -1.73
C ASN A 4 10.23 4.15 -1.78
N ILE A 5 10.94 5.25 -1.56
CA ILE A 5 12.41 5.32 -1.61
C ILE A 5 13.06 4.41 -0.57
N LEU A 6 12.41 4.22 0.58
CA LEU A 6 12.89 3.33 1.65
C LEU A 6 12.63 1.85 1.32
N VAL A 7 11.53 1.55 0.63
CA VAL A 7 11.13 0.17 0.32
C VAL A 7 11.72 -0.32 -1.01
N ALA A 8 12.08 0.59 -1.92
CA ALA A 8 12.57 0.27 -3.26
C ALA A 8 13.75 -0.73 -3.29
N PRO A 9 14.77 -0.64 -2.40
CA PRO A 9 15.82 -1.65 -2.37
C PRO A 9 15.30 -3.06 -2.03
N PHE A 10 14.34 -3.17 -1.11
CA PHE A 10 13.75 -4.45 -0.72
C PHE A 10 12.85 -5.02 -1.80
N ALA A 11 12.02 -4.18 -2.44
CA ALA A 11 11.17 -4.60 -3.56
C ALA A 11 12.01 -5.19 -4.70
N ARG A 12 13.12 -4.54 -5.04
CA ARG A 12 14.09 -5.06 -6.02
C ARG A 12 14.72 -6.38 -5.55
N GLY A 13 15.15 -6.45 -4.29
CA GLY A 13 15.74 -7.67 -3.72
C GLY A 13 14.79 -8.87 -3.69
N LEU A 14 13.49 -8.63 -3.54
CA LEU A 14 12.44 -9.65 -3.60
C LEU A 14 12.06 -10.04 -5.03
N GLY A 15 12.54 -9.32 -6.05
CA GLY A 15 12.12 -9.52 -7.43
C GLY A 15 10.67 -9.10 -7.70
N ALA A 16 10.14 -8.14 -6.94
CA ALA A 16 8.79 -7.63 -7.15
C ALA A 16 8.71 -6.87 -8.49
N ASP A 17 7.72 -7.21 -9.31
CA ASP A 17 7.50 -6.54 -10.60
C ASP A 17 7.17 -5.05 -10.44
N VAL A 18 6.43 -4.71 -9.38
CA VAL A 18 5.94 -3.35 -9.14
C VAL A 18 6.00 -2.97 -7.67
N LEU A 19 6.31 -1.70 -7.40
CA LEU A 19 6.26 -1.08 -6.09
C LEU A 19 5.27 0.09 -6.07
N ILE A 20 4.25 -0.01 -5.21
CA ILE A 20 3.31 1.07 -4.91
C ILE A 20 3.53 1.50 -3.45
N GLY A 21 3.96 2.74 -3.23
CA GLY A 21 4.24 3.27 -1.89
C GLY A 21 4.03 4.78 -1.80
N THR A 22 4.06 5.32 -0.57
CA THR A 22 3.92 6.76 -0.33
C THR A 22 5.06 7.51 -1.03
N GLN A 23 4.75 8.61 -1.72
CA GLN A 23 5.77 9.44 -2.36
C GLN A 23 6.14 10.58 -1.40
N LEU A 24 7.42 10.87 -1.24
CA LEU A 24 7.86 12.07 -0.52
C LEU A 24 7.78 13.27 -1.44
N ALA A 25 7.43 14.43 -0.89
CA ALA A 25 7.55 15.69 -1.59
C ALA A 25 9.02 16.13 -1.59
N PHE A 26 9.50 16.57 -2.75
CA PHE A 26 10.85 17.11 -2.93
C PHE A 26 10.76 18.58 -3.36
N ASP A 27 11.72 19.39 -2.91
CA ASP A 27 11.89 20.74 -3.39
C ASP A 27 12.62 20.77 -4.75
N ASN A 28 12.80 21.97 -5.31
CA ASN A 28 13.50 22.16 -6.58
C ASN A 28 15.00 21.83 -6.55
N MET A 29 15.55 21.47 -5.39
CA MET A 29 16.93 21.05 -5.19
C MET A 29 17.03 19.54 -4.87
N ASP A 30 15.96 18.77 -5.12
CA ASP A 30 15.84 17.34 -4.81
C ASP A 30 16.04 17.02 -3.31
N ARG A 31 15.61 17.92 -2.42
CA ARG A 31 15.63 17.68 -0.96
C ARG A 31 14.23 17.39 -0.45
N VAL A 32 14.13 16.56 0.58
CA VAL A 32 12.83 16.23 1.21
C VAL A 32 12.21 17.51 1.80
N ALA A 33 11.07 17.91 1.25
CA ALA A 33 10.35 19.14 1.62
C ALA A 33 9.50 19.00 2.91
N GLY A 34 9.59 17.86 3.60
CA GLY A 34 8.88 17.62 4.87
C GLY A 34 7.44 17.14 4.74
N GLY A 35 7.02 16.66 3.56
CA GLY A 35 5.66 16.17 3.31
C GLY A 35 5.59 15.00 2.32
N PHE A 36 4.37 14.63 1.96
CA PHE A 36 4.12 13.63 0.91
C PHE A 36 3.74 14.31 -0.40
N ASP A 37 4.18 13.73 -1.50
CA ASP A 37 3.64 14.03 -2.82
C ASP A 37 2.36 13.20 -3.00
N GLY A 38 1.22 13.87 -2.81
CA GLY A 38 -0.09 13.23 -2.73
C GLY A 38 -0.37 12.52 -1.41
N ALA A 39 -1.32 11.58 -1.44
CA ALA A 39 -1.82 10.93 -0.23
C ALA A 39 -0.84 9.87 0.33
N ASN A 40 -0.93 9.63 1.65
CA ASN A 40 -0.26 8.51 2.29
C ASN A 40 -0.86 7.17 1.78
N CYS A 41 -0.03 6.24 1.31
CA CYS A 41 -0.45 4.92 0.80
C CYS A 41 -0.96 3.99 1.92
N ARG A 42 -2.14 4.31 2.48
CA ARG A 42 -2.77 3.67 3.64
C ARG A 42 -4.28 3.55 3.46
N GLY A 43 -4.85 2.43 3.90
CA GLY A 43 -6.29 2.16 3.86
C GLY A 43 -6.82 2.16 2.43
N ALA A 44 -7.95 2.85 2.21
CA ALA A 44 -8.57 3.02 0.89
C ALA A 44 -7.60 3.56 -0.21
N GLU A 45 -6.57 4.32 0.16
CA GLU A 45 -5.57 4.80 -0.82
C GLU A 45 -4.77 3.65 -1.45
N LYS A 46 -4.54 2.54 -0.73
CA LYS A 46 -3.91 1.35 -1.29
C LYS A 46 -4.76 0.76 -2.42
N VAL A 47 -6.06 0.62 -2.16
CA VAL A 47 -7.04 0.13 -3.14
C VAL A 47 -7.09 1.05 -4.35
N ARG A 48 -7.16 2.37 -4.14
CA ARG A 48 -7.19 3.36 -5.22
C ARG A 48 -5.98 3.23 -6.15
N ARG A 49 -4.78 3.08 -5.57
CA ARG A 49 -3.54 2.96 -6.36
C ARG A 49 -3.42 1.62 -7.08
N LEU A 50 -3.88 0.53 -6.47
CA LEU A 50 -3.97 -0.77 -7.15
C LEU A 50 -4.85 -0.68 -8.39
N LYS A 51 -6.06 -0.12 -8.25
CA LYS A 51 -6.98 0.07 -9.37
C LYS A 51 -6.45 1.03 -10.44
N ALA A 52 -5.83 2.13 -10.03
CA ALA A 52 -5.21 3.07 -10.96
C ALA A 52 -4.08 2.43 -11.79
N MET A 53 -3.44 1.38 -11.28
CA MET A 53 -2.32 0.71 -11.92
C MET A 53 -2.73 -0.49 -12.76
N PHE A 54 -3.68 -1.30 -12.28
CA PHE A 54 -4.06 -2.58 -12.89
C PHE A 54 -5.45 -2.57 -13.52
N GLY A 55 -6.21 -1.48 -13.39
CA GLY A 55 -7.59 -1.36 -13.86
C GLY A 55 -8.62 -1.49 -12.73
N ASP A 56 -9.80 -0.89 -12.91
CA ASP A 56 -10.89 -0.95 -11.93
C ASP A 56 -11.50 -2.36 -11.80
N ASP A 57 -11.35 -3.20 -12.83
CA ASP A 57 -11.79 -4.58 -12.94
C ASP A 57 -10.74 -5.60 -12.49
N MET A 58 -9.60 -5.14 -11.95
CA MET A 58 -8.56 -6.03 -11.45
C MET A 58 -9.10 -6.98 -10.38
N ILE A 59 -8.56 -8.21 -10.35
CA ILE A 59 -8.87 -9.20 -9.32
C ILE A 59 -7.64 -9.35 -8.43
N LEU A 60 -7.81 -9.09 -7.14
CA LEU A 60 -6.75 -9.30 -6.15
C LEU A 60 -6.83 -10.74 -5.61
N THR A 61 -6.01 -11.64 -6.16
CA THR A 61 -6.03 -13.06 -5.75
C THR A 61 -5.63 -13.22 -4.29
N ALA A 62 -4.52 -12.62 -3.87
CA ALA A 62 -4.04 -12.69 -2.50
C ALA A 62 -3.48 -11.34 -2.04
N ALA A 63 -3.65 -11.03 -0.76
CA ALA A 63 -3.05 -9.86 -0.14
C ALA A 63 -2.57 -10.17 1.28
N TYR A 64 -1.45 -9.56 1.66
CA TYR A 64 -0.85 -9.72 2.98
C TYR A 64 -0.69 -8.36 3.66
N GLY A 65 -1.08 -8.27 4.93
CA GLY A 65 -1.04 -7.03 5.71
C GLY A 65 -1.08 -7.29 7.21
N ASP A 66 -0.69 -6.32 8.02
CA ASP A 66 -0.47 -6.51 9.46
C ASP A 66 -1.03 -5.41 10.34
N THR A 67 -1.56 -4.35 9.73
CA THR A 67 -2.12 -3.20 10.42
C THR A 67 -3.52 -2.86 9.93
N ALA A 68 -4.24 -2.03 10.69
CA ALA A 68 -5.52 -1.47 10.26
C ALA A 68 -5.44 -0.68 8.94
N GLY A 69 -4.25 -0.24 8.52
CA GLY A 69 -4.05 0.44 7.25
C GLY A 69 -4.07 -0.46 6.02
N ASP A 70 -4.26 -1.78 6.21
CA ASP A 70 -4.30 -2.78 5.16
C ASP A 70 -5.71 -3.36 4.97
N LYS A 71 -6.65 -3.00 5.85
CA LYS A 71 -7.96 -3.63 5.96
C LYS A 71 -8.73 -3.60 4.64
N GLU A 72 -8.83 -2.46 3.98
CA GLU A 72 -9.60 -2.31 2.74
C GLU A 72 -8.99 -3.09 1.56
N MET A 73 -7.65 -3.24 1.54
CA MET A 73 -6.96 -4.06 0.54
C MET A 73 -7.17 -5.56 0.83
N LEU A 74 -7.12 -5.97 2.11
CA LEU A 74 -7.39 -7.34 2.51
C LEU A 74 -8.85 -7.72 2.23
N ASP A 75 -9.81 -6.86 2.56
CA ASP A 75 -11.24 -7.07 2.31
C ASP A 75 -11.56 -7.26 0.80
N MET A 76 -10.71 -6.74 -0.10
CA MET A 76 -10.81 -6.89 -1.55
C MET A 76 -10.19 -8.20 -2.08
N ALA A 77 -9.28 -8.81 -1.34
CA ALA A 77 -8.55 -9.99 -1.79
C ALA A 77 -9.38 -11.28 -1.64
N GLN A 78 -9.24 -12.21 -2.59
CA GLN A 78 -9.85 -13.53 -2.48
C GLN A 78 -9.22 -14.33 -1.33
N GLU A 79 -7.90 -14.24 -1.19
CA GLU A 79 -7.14 -14.82 -0.10
C GLU A 79 -6.53 -13.73 0.79
N GLN A 80 -6.94 -13.72 2.06
CA GLN A 80 -6.46 -12.77 3.05
C GLN A 80 -5.34 -13.40 3.90
N GLY A 81 -4.14 -12.85 3.80
CA GLY A 81 -2.95 -13.33 4.48
C GLY A 81 -2.42 -12.39 5.56
N TYR A 82 -1.82 -12.98 6.61
CA TYR A 82 -1.22 -12.31 7.77
C TYR A 82 -2.22 -11.53 8.66
N ARG A 83 -2.22 -11.84 9.96
CA ARG A 83 -3.15 -11.34 11.02
C ARG A 83 -4.55 -10.98 10.52
N VAL A 84 -5.35 -11.98 10.13
CA VAL A 84 -6.78 -11.78 9.81
C VAL A 84 -7.46 -11.06 10.98
N PHE A 85 -7.77 -9.77 10.82
CA PHE A 85 -8.38 -8.94 11.85
C PHE A 85 -9.82 -9.41 12.05
N LYS A 86 -10.03 -10.37 12.95
CA LYS A 86 -11.35 -10.68 13.46
C LYS A 86 -11.82 -9.44 14.22
N GLY A 87 -12.79 -8.71 13.67
CA GLY A 87 -13.39 -7.57 14.34
C GLY A 87 -13.79 -7.96 15.77
N ALA A 88 -13.51 -7.10 16.75
CA ALA A 88 -14.00 -7.31 18.09
C ALA A 88 -15.53 -7.44 18.01
N ALA A 89 -16.05 -8.62 18.33
CA ALA A 89 -17.47 -8.79 18.60
C ALA A 89 -17.76 -7.98 19.87
N GLY A 90 -18.24 -6.75 19.68
CA GLY A 90 -18.83 -5.96 20.75
C GLY A 90 -20.19 -6.56 21.10
N ALA A 91 -20.34 -6.90 22.38
CA ALA A 91 -21.54 -7.35 23.04
C ALA A 91 -22.65 -6.28 23.07
#